data_AF-A0A2N6TFX0-F1
#
_entry.id   AF-A0A2N6TFX0-F1
#
_cell.length_a   1.000
_cell.length_b   1.000
_cell.length_c   1.000
_cell.angle_alpha   90.00
_cell.angle_beta   90.00
_cell.angle_gamma   90.00
#
_symmetry.space_group_name_H-M   'P 1'
#
loop_
_entity.id
_entity.type
_entity.pdbx_description
1 polymer ?
#
loop_
_entity_poly.entity_id
_entity_poly.type
_entity_poly.pdbx_seq_one_letter_code
_entity_poly.pdbx_strand_id
1 'polypeptide(L)'
;MDFLVLLFFILFFFWAILTIFEVAVISRMKVNTFKYVKLVKFLEFFYVVLTIISIDFYLYIDIENFSYFYYLLSIIIYFGILIYDFWKKKITKKDFIIYFLYFFVDIALIIVLLYLIMILMSNFPSV
;
A
#
# COMPACT_ATOMS: atom_id res chain seq x y z
N MET A 1 -23.03 9.00 -9.98
CA MET A 1 -21.78 9.78 -9.91
C MET A 1 -21.49 10.24 -8.49
N ASP A 2 -22.45 10.85 -7.78
CA ASP A 2 -22.23 11.43 -6.44
C ASP A 2 -21.80 10.43 -5.35
N PHE A 3 -22.35 9.21 -5.36
CA PHE A 3 -21.97 8.17 -4.39
C PHE A 3 -20.53 7.67 -4.56
N LEU A 4 -20.06 7.53 -5.81
CA LEU A 4 -18.68 7.11 -6.10
C LEU A 4 -17.67 8.17 -5.68
N VAL A 5 -18.00 9.45 -5.87
CA VAL A 5 -17.17 10.57 -5.41
C VAL A 5 -17.08 10.59 -3.88
N LEU A 6 -18.21 10.43 -3.19
CA LEU A 6 -18.24 10.32 -1.72
C LEU A 6 -17.39 9.14 -1.22
N LEU A 7 -17.53 7.97 -1.85
CA LEU A 7 -16.77 6.77 -1.50
C LEU A 7 -15.27 6.98 -1.68
N PHE A 8 -14.85 7.60 -2.78
CA PHE A 8 -13.45 7.95 -3.02
C PHE A 8 -12.90 8.90 -1.95
N PHE A 9 -13.67 9.92 -1.54
CA PHE A 9 -13.26 10.82 -0.46
C PHE A 9 -13.08 10.08 0.87
N ILE A 10 -14.01 9.18 1.23
CA ILE A 10 -13.91 8.38 2.45
C ILE A 10 -12.66 7.49 2.42
N LEU A 11 -12.43 6.79 1.31
CA LEU A 11 -11.23 5.98 1.06
C LEU A 11 -9.94 6.78 1.22
N PHE A 12 -9.89 7.96 0.61
CA PHE A 12 -8.73 8.84 0.70
C PHE A 12 -8.45 9.29 2.13
N PHE A 13 -9.49 9.62 2.91
CA PHE A 13 -9.34 9.95 4.33
C PHE A 13 -8.78 8.79 5.15
N PHE A 14 -9.34 7.58 5.00
CA PHE A 14 -8.84 6.41 5.73
C PHE A 14 -7.39 6.08 5.36
N TRP A 15 -7.04 6.12 4.08
CA TRP A 15 -5.68 5.90 3.61
C TRP A 15 -4.69 6.94 4.17
N ALA A 16 -5.08 8.22 4.20
CA ALA A 16 -4.26 9.28 4.79
C ALA A 16 -4.04 9.08 6.29
N ILE A 17 -5.09 8.69 7.03
CA ILE A 17 -5.01 8.39 8.48
C ILE A 17 -4.07 7.19 8.72
N LEU A 18 -4.21 6.11 7.96
CA LEU A 18 -3.34 4.93 8.04
C LEU A 18 -1.87 5.31 7.79
N THR A 19 -1.61 6.11 6.76
CA THR A 19 -0.26 6.59 6.44
C THR A 19 0.34 7.40 7.60
N ILE A 20 -0.43 8.31 8.22
CA ILE A 20 0.04 9.09 9.37
C ILE A 20 0.34 8.17 10.56
N PHE A 21 -0.55 7.20 10.83
CA PHE A 21 -0.37 6.24 11.90
C PHE A 21 0.90 5.40 11.73
N GLU A 22 1.13 4.84 10.54
CA GLU A 22 2.32 4.06 10.23
C GLU A 22 3.61 4.88 10.40
N VAL A 23 3.64 6.10 9.86
CA VAL A 23 4.79 7.00 10.00
C VAL A 23 5.04 7.32 11.47
N ALA A 24 3.98 7.56 12.25
CA ALA A 24 4.08 7.81 13.69
C ALA A 24 4.64 6.59 14.43
N VAL A 25 4.17 5.38 14.14
CA VAL A 25 4.65 4.13 14.76
C VAL A 25 6.14 3.93 14.46
N ILE A 26 6.56 4.10 13.20
CA ILE A 26 7.95 3.91 12.78
C ILE A 26 8.86 4.97 13.38
N SER A 27 8.41 6.22 13.44
CA SER A 27 9.17 7.32 14.06
C SER A 27 9.49 7.02 15.53
N ARG A 28 8.57 6.38 16.26
CA ARG A 28 8.77 5.97 17.66
C ARG A 28 9.79 4.84 17.82
N MET A 29 10.00 4.01 16.80
CA MET A 29 10.98 2.92 16.84
C MET A 29 12.44 3.39 16.69
N LYS A 30 12.67 4.70 16.51
CA LYS A 30 13.99 5.33 16.32
C LYS A 30 14.76 4.71 15.16
N VAL A 31 14.10 4.50 14.02
CA VAL A 31 14.75 4.01 12.81
C VAL A 31 15.57 5.10 12.14
N ASN A 32 16.66 4.71 11.49
CA ASN A 32 17.61 5.67 10.92
C ASN A 32 17.09 6.38 9.65
N THR A 33 16.10 5.82 8.94
CA THR A 33 15.61 6.38 7.67
C THR A 33 14.12 6.11 7.45
N PHE A 34 13.42 6.97 6.71
CA PHE A 34 12.05 6.69 6.25
C PHE A 34 12.01 6.14 4.81
N LYS A 35 13.16 5.72 4.26
CA LYS A 35 13.30 5.32 2.86
C LYS A 35 12.28 4.23 2.46
N TYR A 36 12.14 3.21 3.28
CA TYR A 36 11.29 2.05 2.98
C TYR A 36 9.80 2.35 3.12
N VAL A 37 9.43 3.21 4.07
CA VAL A 37 8.06 3.73 4.21
C VAL A 37 7.66 4.49 2.95
N LYS A 38 8.53 5.41 2.50
CA LYS A 38 8.31 6.15 1.26
C LYS A 38 8.22 5.24 0.04
N LEU A 39 9.04 4.20 -0.03
CA LEU A 39 9.04 3.23 -1.12
C LEU A 39 7.70 2.47 -1.19
N VAL A 40 7.20 1.96 -0.06
CA VAL A 40 5.92 1.25 0.01
C VAL A 40 4.77 2.17 -0.42
N LYS A 41 4.69 3.39 0.15
CA LYS A 41 3.66 4.36 -0.23
C LYS A 41 3.73 4.81 -1.69
N PHE A 42 4.93 4.89 -2.26
CA PHE A 42 5.10 5.16 -3.68
C PHE A 42 4.56 4.01 -4.54
N LEU A 43 4.83 2.75 -4.18
CA LEU A 43 4.32 1.57 -4.88
C LEU A 43 2.80 1.46 -4.76
N GLU A 44 2.23 1.72 -3.58
CA GLU A 44 0.76 1.80 -3.40
C GLU A 44 0.12 2.85 -4.30
N PHE A 45 0.65 4.07 -4.29
CA PHE A 45 0.12 5.15 -5.09
C PHE A 45 0.21 4.85 -6.59
N PHE A 46 1.34 4.29 -7.01
CA PHE A 46 1.57 3.92 -8.40
C PHE A 46 0.65 2.77 -8.86
N TYR A 47 0.33 1.80 -7.97
CA TYR A 47 -0.70 0.79 -8.23
C TYR A 47 -2.05 1.44 -8.56
N VAL A 48 -2.53 2.35 -7.71
CA VAL A 48 -3.83 3.02 -7.90
C VAL A 48 -3.88 3.78 -9.23
N VAL A 49 -2.81 4.53 -9.54
CA VAL A 49 -2.71 5.28 -10.81
C VAL A 49 -2.75 4.34 -12.01
N LEU A 50 -2.00 3.23 -11.97
CA LEU A 50 -2.01 2.25 -13.04
C LEU A 50 -3.38 1.60 -13.22
N THR A 51 -4.07 1.26 -12.14
CA THR A 51 -5.42 0.69 -12.21
C THR A 51 -6.40 1.65 -12.88
N ILE A 52 -6.36 2.94 -12.54
CA ILE A 52 -7.21 3.96 -13.18
C ILE A 52 -6.91 4.06 -14.68
N ILE A 53 -5.64 4.14 -15.06
CA ILE A 53 -5.21 4.19 -16.48
C ILE A 53 -5.68 2.93 -17.23
N SER A 54 -5.54 1.75 -16.63
CA SER A 54 -5.98 0.49 -17.23
C SER A 54 -7.50 0.46 -17.47
N ILE A 55 -8.30 1.02 -16.55
CA ILE A 55 -9.75 1.14 -16.71
C ILE A 55 -10.10 2.12 -17.85
N ASP A 56 -9.50 3.31 -17.84
CA ASP A 56 -9.85 4.38 -18.79
C ASP A 56 -9.42 4.08 -20.23
N PHE A 57 -8.27 3.41 -20.42
CA PHE A 57 -7.74 3.15 -21.76
C PHE A 57 -8.30 1.89 -22.43
N TYR A 58 -9.21 1.14 -21.77
CA TYR A 58 -9.74 -0.14 -22.28
C TYR A 58 -8.62 -1.04 -22.83
N LEU A 59 -7.43 -0.95 -22.22
CA LEU A 59 -6.34 -1.86 -22.52
C LEU A 59 -6.93 -3.24 -22.26
N TYR A 60 -7.02 -4.09 -23.29
CA TYR A 60 -7.56 -5.46 -23.23
C TYR A 60 -6.62 -6.37 -22.42
N ILE A 61 -6.23 -5.88 -21.24
CA ILE A 61 -5.38 -6.47 -20.25
C ILE A 61 -6.34 -6.91 -19.17
N ASP A 62 -6.30 -8.19 -18.87
CA ASP A 62 -7.01 -8.74 -17.75
C ASP A 62 -6.55 -8.05 -16.46
N ILE A 63 -7.40 -7.17 -15.92
CA ILE A 63 -7.13 -6.27 -14.78
C ILE A 63 -6.69 -7.07 -13.56
N GLU A 64 -7.24 -8.28 -13.39
CA GLU A 64 -6.92 -9.17 -12.28
C GLU A 64 -5.47 -9.67 -12.42
N ASN A 65 -5.11 -10.24 -13.58
CA ASN A 65 -3.76 -10.70 -13.85
C ASN A 65 -2.71 -9.57 -13.80
N PHE A 66 -3.05 -8.38 -14.27
CA PHE A 66 -2.17 -7.21 -14.19
C PHE A 66 -1.96 -6.75 -12.74
N SER A 67 -3.02 -6.77 -11.93
CA SER A 67 -2.92 -6.42 -10.51
C SER A 67 -2.01 -7.39 -9.75
N TYR A 68 -2.16 -8.70 -9.98
CA TYR A 68 -1.27 -9.70 -9.39
C TYR A 68 0.18 -9.52 -9.82
N PHE A 69 0.41 -9.28 -11.12
CA PHE A 69 1.74 -9.02 -11.65
C PHE A 69 2.38 -7.79 -11.00
N TYR A 70 1.65 -6.68 -10.90
CA TYR A 70 2.14 -5.46 -10.27
C TYR A 70 2.48 -5.67 -8.79
N TYR A 71 1.62 -6.39 -8.06
CA TYR A 71 1.84 -6.66 -6.64
C TYR A 71 3.10 -7.51 -6.43
N LEU A 72 3.28 -8.54 -7.26
CA LEU A 72 4.47 -9.39 -7.23
C LEU A 72 5.74 -8.62 -7.58
N LEU A 73 5.67 -7.74 -8.59
CA LEU A 73 6.77 -6.84 -8.93
C LEU A 73 7.12 -5.90 -7.76
N SER A 74 6.11 -5.34 -7.10
CA SER A 74 6.28 -4.44 -5.95
C SER A 74 6.97 -5.13 -4.77
N ILE A 75 6.59 -6.38 -4.48
CA ILE A 75 7.26 -7.24 -3.49
C ILE A 75 8.74 -7.41 -3.84
N ILE A 76 9.05 -7.77 -5.09
CA ILE A 76 10.43 -8.00 -5.54
C ILE A 76 11.26 -6.70 -5.42
N ILE A 77 10.71 -5.57 -5.86
CA ILE A 77 11.39 -4.27 -5.79
C ILE A 77 11.67 -3.89 -4.33
N TYR A 78 10.66 -4.00 -3.46
CA TYR A 78 10.79 -3.66 -2.05
C TYR A 78 11.86 -4.50 -1.34
N PHE A 79 11.72 -5.83 -1.41
CA PHE A 79 12.66 -6.73 -0.73
C PHE A 79 14.03 -6.73 -1.39
N GLY A 80 14.12 -6.56 -2.70
CA GLY A 80 15.39 -6.41 -3.41
C GLY A 80 16.20 -5.23 -2.87
N ILE A 81 15.57 -4.06 -2.70
CA ILE A 81 16.21 -2.88 -2.11
C ILE A 81 16.59 -3.11 -0.64
N LEU A 82 15.70 -3.73 0.14
CA LEU A 82 15.93 -4.00 1.56
C LEU A 82 17.12 -4.95 1.78
N ILE A 83 17.17 -6.06 1.03
CA ILE A 83 18.26 -7.04 1.08
C ILE A 83 19.57 -6.41 0.58
N TYR A 84 19.51 -5.63 -0.50
CA TYR A 84 20.70 -4.94 -1.03
C TYR A 84 21.32 -3.97 -0.02
N ASP A 85 20.49 -3.12 0.60
CA ASP A 85 20.97 -2.15 1.58
C ASP A 85 21.45 -2.82 2.88
N PHE A 86 20.85 -3.95 3.27
CA PHE A 86 21.34 -4.80 4.36
C PHE A 86 22.71 -5.39 4.04
N TRP A 87 22.89 -5.97 2.85
CA TRP A 87 24.18 -6.54 2.43
C TRP A 87 25.27 -5.46 2.32
N LYS A 88 24.93 -4.26 1.84
CA LYS A 88 25.81 -3.10 1.84
C LYS A 88 26.03 -2.46 3.22
N LYS A 89 25.48 -3.04 4.29
CA LYS A 89 25.58 -2.55 5.67
C LYS A 89 25.11 -1.11 5.87
N LYS A 90 24.19 -0.62 5.02
CA LYS A 90 23.58 0.71 5.16
C LYS A 90 22.50 0.75 6.24
N ILE A 91 21.94 -0.41 6.58
CA ILE A 91 20.95 -0.58 7.65
C ILE A 91 21.42 -1.65 8.64
N THR A 92 21.00 -1.53 9.90
CA THR A 92 21.33 -2.51 10.94
C THR A 92 20.40 -3.73 10.87
N LYS A 93 20.77 -4.82 11.55
CA LYS A 93 19.89 -6.00 11.69
C LYS A 93 18.55 -5.64 12.34
N LYS A 94 18.55 -4.72 13.31
CA LYS A 94 17.33 -4.23 13.96
C LYS A 94 16.44 -3.50 12.95
N ASP A 95 17.01 -2.57 12.18
CA ASP A 95 16.26 -1.82 11.17
C ASP A 95 15.70 -2.75 10.08
N PHE A 96 16.49 -3.74 9.64
CA PHE A 96 16.04 -4.74 8.67
C PHE A 96 14.78 -5.47 9.16
N ILE A 97 14.76 -5.94 10.41
CA ILE A 97 13.59 -6.62 10.98
C ILE A 97 12.39 -5.69 11.06
N ILE A 98 12.59 -4.43 11.47
CA ILE A 98 11.51 -3.44 11.54
C ILE A 98 10.88 -3.21 10.17
N TYR A 99 11.69 -2.98 9.12
CA TYR A 99 11.16 -2.75 7.78
C TYR A 99 10.54 -4.02 7.19
N PHE A 100 11.15 -5.18 7.44
CA PHE A 100 10.58 -6.46 7.03
C PHE A 100 9.17 -6.65 7.61
N LEU A 101 8.99 -6.43 8.91
CA LEU A 101 7.68 -6.52 9.57
C LEU A 101 6.72 -5.42 9.11
N TYR A 102 7.23 -4.20 8.90
CA TYR A 102 6.42 -3.08 8.41
C TYR A 102 5.70 -3.43 7.11
N PHE A 103 6.39 -4.07 6.16
CA PHE A 103 5.78 -4.51 4.91
C PHE A 103 4.54 -5.41 5.12
N PHE A 104 4.61 -6.37 6.04
CA PHE A 104 3.46 -7.24 6.34
C PHE A 104 2.34 -6.50 7.08
N VAL A 105 2.69 -5.59 7.99
CA VAL A 105 1.70 -4.79 8.72
C VAL A 105 0.93 -3.89 7.76
N ASP A 106 1.64 -3.25 6.83
CA ASP A 106 1.06 -2.41 5.79
C ASP A 106 0.06 -3.20 4.92
N ILE A 107 0.45 -4.37 4.42
CA ILE A 107 -0.45 -5.28 3.68
C ILE A 107 -1.67 -5.67 4.52
N ALA A 108 -1.46 -6.03 5.79
CA ALA A 108 -2.55 -6.42 6.67
C ALA A 108 -3.55 -5.27 6.89
N LEU A 109 -3.06 -4.04 7.04
CA LEU A 109 -3.91 -2.85 7.16
C LEU A 109 -4.73 -2.60 5.90
N ILE A 110 -4.13 -2.78 4.71
CA ILE A 110 -4.84 -2.67 3.42
C ILE A 110 -5.96 -3.71 3.34
N ILE A 111 -5.69 -4.98 3.70
CA ILE A 111 -6.70 -6.05 3.69
C ILE A 111 -7.84 -5.75 4.66
N VAL A 112 -7.52 -5.29 5.88
CA VAL A 112 -8.52 -4.90 6.88
C VAL A 112 -9.38 -3.75 6.37
N LEU A 113 -8.76 -2.75 5.73
CA LEU A 113 -9.48 -1.63 5.11
C LEU A 113 -10.44 -2.12 4.01
N LEU A 114 -9.97 -3.02 3.14
CA LEU A 114 -10.79 -3.61 2.07
C LEU A 114 -12.00 -4.36 2.65
N TYR A 115 -11.79 -5.15 3.71
CA TYR A 115 -12.85 -5.88 4.39
C TYR A 115 -13.87 -4.95 5.06
N LEU A 116 -13.39 -3.87 5.70
CA LEU A 116 -14.25 -2.83 6.27
C LEU A 116 -15.14 -2.18 5.21
N ILE A 117 -14.58 -1.90 4.02
CA ILE A 117 -15.34 -1.35 2.88
C ILE A 117 -16.40 -2.33 2.41
N MET A 118 -16.06 -3.62 2.27
CA MET A 118 -17.03 -4.64 1.86
C MET A 118 -18.23 -4.70 2.81
N ILE A 119 -17.98 -4.64 4.12
CA ILE A 119 -19.05 -4.57 5.13
C ILE A 119 -19.88 -3.30 4.97
N LEU A 120 -19.23 -2.13 4.86
CA LEU A 120 -19.91 -0.85 4.66
C LEU A 120 -20.82 -0.88 3.43
N MET A 121 -20.33 -1.38 2.30
CA MET A 121 -21.10 -1.53 1.06
C MET A 121 -22.26 -2.52 1.19
N SER A 122 -22.07 -3.64 1.91
CA SER A 122 -23.12 -4.66 2.10
C SER A 122 -24.32 -4.17 2.93
N ASN A 123 -24.10 -3.17 3.78
CA ASN A 123 -25.14 -2.58 4.64
C ASN A 123 -25.86 -1.38 4.00
N PHE A 124 -25.45 -0.95 2.79
CA PHE A 124 -26.18 0.07 2.05
C PHE A 124 -27.39 -0.57 1.35
N PRO A 125 -28.63 -0.06 1.53
CA PRO A 125 -29.76 -0.52 0.74
C PRO A 125 -29.47 -0.27 -0.74
N SER A 126 -29.67 -1.31 -1.56
CA SER A 126 -29.62 -1.19 -3.02
C SER A 126 -30.62 -0.13 -3.46
N VAL A 127 -30.12 1.03 -3.92
CA VAL A 127 -30.94 2.08 -4.53
C VAL A 127 -31.28 1.69 -5.96
#